data_AF-A0A7I4YTE4-F1
#
_entry.id   AF-A0A7I4YTE4-F1
#
_cell.length_a   1.000
_cell.length_b   1.000
_cell.length_c   1.000
_cell.angle_alpha   90.00
_cell.angle_beta   90.00
_cell.angle_gamma   90.00
#
_symmetry.space_group_name_H-M   'P 1'
#
loop_
_entity.id
_entity.type
_entity.pdbx_description
1 polymer ?
#
loop_
_entity_poly.entity_id
_entity_poly.type
_entity_poly.pdbx_seq_one_letter_code
_entity_poly.pdbx_strand_id
1 'polypeptide(L)'
;MFLGGLKESNDHKIVLKETNGFAFRVLLWYIYTGTLSLVAYEEKHVLEILKLAHMYNFVELEKATVEYLETILNTHNVCEIFEFTLLYSLFDLKLCCIVFTVQNIQPMLASQGFLQLPANAVPQLLSPCKFYVSAITLFRAVRQWIMAHQDLKIDTEQMVMSCVRLSRINRHNLLKEVRQSGLVRADTILDAIEKQENRNSKESNKHRRNFHTKERVTRKTRYCQ
;
A
#
# COMPACT_ATOMS: atom_id res chain seq x y z
N MET A 1 11.38 -34.69 5.80
CA MET A 1 11.92 -34.45 7.16
C MET A 1 12.13 -35.76 7.91
N PHE A 2 11.11 -36.62 8.03
CA PHE A 2 11.21 -37.89 8.79
C PHE A 2 11.64 -39.13 7.98
N LEU A 3 11.71 -39.00 6.66
CA LEU A 3 12.15 -40.05 5.74
C LEU A 3 13.14 -39.39 4.79
N GLY A 4 14.45 -39.55 5.02
CA GLY A 4 15.44 -38.95 4.11
C GLY A 4 16.89 -38.80 4.58
N GLY A 5 17.36 -39.51 5.60
CA GLY A 5 18.80 -39.53 5.97
C GLY A 5 19.36 -38.19 6.48
N LEU A 6 18.49 -37.22 6.77
CA LEU A 6 18.84 -35.96 7.43
C LEU A 6 18.98 -36.18 8.94
N LYS A 7 19.68 -35.29 9.66
CA LYS A 7 19.89 -35.44 11.11
C LYS A 7 18.58 -35.57 11.88
N GLU A 8 17.56 -34.84 11.43
CA GLU A 8 16.21 -34.84 11.98
C GLU A 8 15.50 -36.20 11.87
N SER A 9 15.98 -37.11 11.02
CA SER A 9 15.43 -38.47 10.91
C SER A 9 15.89 -39.39 12.05
N ASN A 10 17.03 -39.09 12.69
CA ASN A 10 17.58 -39.90 13.79
C ASN A 10 17.38 -39.26 15.17
N ASP A 11 16.94 -38.00 15.23
CA ASP A 11 16.70 -37.28 16.48
C ASP A 11 15.25 -37.41 16.95
N HIS A 12 15.05 -37.75 18.23
CA HIS A 12 13.73 -37.79 18.88
C HIS A 12 13.19 -36.40 19.26
N LYS A 13 13.96 -35.35 19.04
CA LYS A 13 13.61 -33.96 19.37
C LYS A 13 13.98 -33.05 18.21
N ILE A 14 13.01 -32.30 17.71
CA ILE A 14 13.22 -31.30 16.66
C ILE A 14 13.06 -29.92 17.29
N VAL A 15 14.10 -29.08 17.17
CA VAL A 15 14.08 -27.70 17.65
C VAL A 15 13.58 -26.79 16.54
N LEU A 16 12.37 -26.28 16.69
CA LEU A 16 11.80 -25.29 15.78
C LEU A 16 12.25 -23.90 16.20
N LYS A 17 13.20 -23.33 15.45
CA LYS A 17 13.66 -21.95 15.66
C LYS A 17 12.61 -20.98 15.11
N GLU A 18 12.43 -19.84 15.78
CA GLU A 18 11.56 -18.73 15.32
C GLU A 18 10.06 -19.05 15.15
N THR A 19 9.58 -20.09 15.84
CA THR A 19 8.18 -20.50 15.83
C THR A 19 7.47 -20.02 17.10
N ASN A 20 6.35 -19.32 16.95
CA ASN A 20 5.51 -18.94 18.07
C ASN A 20 4.85 -20.21 18.67
N GLY A 21 5.17 -20.53 19.92
CA GLY A 21 4.67 -21.74 20.58
C GLY A 21 3.16 -21.81 20.71
N PHE A 22 2.47 -20.66 20.79
CA PHE A 22 1.01 -20.60 20.78
C PHE A 22 0.46 -21.04 19.43
N ALA A 23 0.88 -20.40 18.34
CA ALA A 23 0.40 -20.69 17.00
C ALA A 23 0.72 -22.13 16.60
N PHE A 24 1.89 -22.65 17.01
CA PHE A 24 2.24 -24.04 16.74
C PHE A 24 1.37 -25.03 17.50
N ARG A 25 1.01 -24.74 18.75
CA ARG A 25 0.05 -25.58 19.51
C ARG A 25 -1.32 -25.59 18.85
N VAL A 26 -1.78 -24.44 18.36
CA VAL A 26 -3.05 -24.32 17.64
C VAL A 26 -3.00 -25.13 16.33
N LEU A 27 -1.90 -25.05 15.61
CA LEU A 27 -1.68 -25.82 14.38
C LEU A 27 -1.61 -27.33 14.65
N LEU A 28 -0.93 -27.76 15.73
CA LEU A 28 -0.97 -29.15 16.18
C LEU A 28 -2.40 -29.59 16.50
N TRP A 29 -3.16 -28.78 17.23
CA TRP A 29 -4.55 -29.12 17.53
C TRP A 29 -5.37 -29.31 16.25
N TYR A 30 -5.21 -28.40 15.28
CA TYR A 30 -5.83 -28.52 13.95
C TYR A 30 -5.42 -29.80 13.21
N ILE A 31 -4.14 -30.22 13.27
CA ILE A 31 -3.69 -31.48 12.67
C ILE A 31 -4.40 -32.69 13.28
N TYR A 32 -4.65 -32.67 14.60
CA TYR A 32 -5.28 -33.79 15.30
C TYR A 32 -6.82 -33.79 15.20
N THR A 33 -7.46 -32.62 15.12
CA THR A 33 -8.93 -32.49 15.14
C THR A 33 -9.55 -32.19 13.77
N GLY A 34 -8.75 -31.72 12.81
CA GLY A 34 -9.21 -31.26 11.49
C GLY A 34 -10.06 -29.98 11.54
N THR A 35 -10.23 -29.35 12.70
CA THR A 35 -11.11 -28.19 12.88
C THR A 35 -10.37 -27.08 13.60
N LEU A 36 -10.66 -25.82 13.24
CA LEU A 36 -10.11 -24.64 13.90
C LEU A 36 -11.12 -23.49 13.85
N SER A 37 -11.37 -22.86 15.01
CA SER A 37 -12.20 -21.64 15.08
C SER A 37 -11.32 -20.41 15.17
N LEU A 38 -11.23 -19.63 14.09
CA LEU A 38 -10.39 -18.43 14.02
C LEU A 38 -10.98 -17.26 14.81
N VAL A 39 -12.30 -17.24 15.03
CA VAL A 39 -13.03 -16.17 15.72
C VAL A 39 -12.64 -16.04 17.20
N ALA A 40 -12.12 -17.11 17.80
CA ALA A 40 -11.71 -17.13 19.20
C ALA A 40 -10.35 -16.47 19.46
N TYR A 41 -9.63 -16.04 18.42
CA TYR A 41 -8.26 -15.54 18.53
C TYR A 41 -8.17 -14.06 18.18
N GLU A 42 -7.25 -13.36 18.84
CA GLU A 42 -6.90 -11.98 18.50
C GLU A 42 -6.16 -11.91 17.15
N GLU A 43 -6.25 -10.77 16.46
CA GLU A 43 -5.66 -10.54 15.13
C GLU A 43 -4.18 -10.95 15.04
N LYS A 44 -3.38 -10.58 16.06
CA LYS A 44 -1.96 -10.95 16.16
C LYS A 44 -1.74 -12.46 16.16
N HIS A 45 -2.62 -13.22 16.80
CA HIS A 45 -2.53 -14.68 16.86
C HIS A 45 -2.94 -15.32 15.54
N VAL A 46 -3.92 -14.74 14.86
CA VAL A 46 -4.36 -15.17 13.53
C VAL A 46 -3.23 -14.99 12.50
N LEU A 47 -2.50 -13.87 12.55
CA LEU A 47 -1.31 -13.66 11.70
C LEU A 47 -0.21 -14.68 11.95
N GLU A 48 0.06 -15.02 13.23
CA GLU A 48 1.03 -16.06 13.57
C GLU A 48 0.58 -17.46 13.09
N ILE A 49 -0.73 -17.75 13.15
CA ILE A 49 -1.28 -19.00 12.60
C ILE A 49 -1.11 -19.02 11.08
N LEU A 50 -1.43 -17.92 10.39
CA LEU A 50 -1.25 -17.79 8.94
C LEU A 50 0.21 -17.99 8.54
N LYS A 51 1.15 -17.42 9.31
CA LYS A 51 2.60 -17.60 9.10
C LYS A 51 2.96 -19.07 9.10
N LEU A 52 2.53 -19.81 10.13
CA LEU A 52 2.86 -21.22 10.24
C LEU A 52 2.12 -22.06 9.19
N ALA A 53 0.87 -21.73 8.88
CA ALA A 53 0.11 -22.39 7.82
C ALA A 53 0.86 -22.28 6.48
N HIS A 54 1.35 -21.08 6.15
CA HIS A 54 2.14 -20.85 4.95
C HIS A 54 3.49 -21.59 4.99
N MET A 55 4.25 -21.46 6.09
CA MET A 55 5.57 -22.09 6.26
C MET A 55 5.53 -23.63 6.19
N TYR A 56 4.50 -24.26 6.75
CA TYR A 56 4.31 -25.70 6.72
C TYR A 56 3.41 -26.17 5.56
N ASN A 57 3.02 -25.25 4.67
CA ASN A 57 2.26 -25.52 3.45
C ASN A 57 0.86 -26.14 3.68
N PHE A 58 0.15 -25.69 4.73
CA PHE A 58 -1.25 -26.02 4.97
C PHE A 58 -2.18 -25.14 4.12
N VAL A 59 -2.34 -25.50 2.84
CA VAL A 59 -3.06 -24.70 1.85
C VAL A 59 -4.52 -24.40 2.24
N GLU A 60 -5.24 -25.38 2.81
CA GLU A 60 -6.64 -25.19 3.21
C GLU A 60 -6.77 -24.23 4.40
N LEU A 61 -5.88 -24.38 5.39
CA LEU A 61 -5.84 -23.50 6.55
C LEU A 61 -5.41 -22.08 6.17
N GLU A 62 -4.43 -21.96 5.27
CA GLU A 62 -3.99 -20.66 4.73
C GLU A 62 -5.17 -19.93 4.08
N LYS A 63 -5.90 -20.60 3.17
CA LYS A 63 -7.08 -20.03 2.49
C LYS A 63 -8.16 -19.60 3.49
N ALA A 64 -8.54 -20.47 4.42
CA ALA A 64 -9.55 -20.16 5.42
C ALA A 64 -9.12 -18.97 6.32
N THR A 65 -7.83 -18.87 6.62
CA THR A 65 -7.29 -17.77 7.42
C THR A 65 -7.24 -16.46 6.64
N VAL A 66 -6.91 -16.50 5.35
CA VAL A 66 -6.97 -15.34 4.45
C VAL A 66 -8.40 -14.83 4.31
N GLU A 67 -9.36 -15.71 4.03
CA GLU A 67 -10.79 -15.36 3.95
C GLU A 67 -11.29 -14.73 5.26
N TYR A 68 -10.90 -15.29 6.41
CA TYR A 68 -11.25 -14.71 7.70
C TYR A 68 -10.64 -13.32 7.89
N LEU A 69 -9.35 -13.14 7.57
CA LEU A 69 -8.69 -11.83 7.67
C LEU A 69 -9.38 -10.78 6.80
N GLU A 70 -9.81 -11.14 5.59
CA GLU A 70 -10.57 -10.25 4.71
C GLU A 70 -11.88 -9.75 5.34
N THR A 71 -12.56 -10.59 6.14
CA THR A 71 -13.81 -10.20 6.80
C THR A 71 -13.63 -9.24 7.98
N ILE A 72 -12.45 -9.27 8.61
CA ILE A 72 -12.15 -8.46 9.81
C ILE A 72 -11.27 -7.24 9.50
N LEU A 73 -10.95 -6.99 8.22
CA LEU A 73 -10.15 -5.85 7.78
C LEU A 73 -10.76 -4.52 8.26
N ASN A 74 -9.92 -3.70 8.88
CA ASN A 74 -10.25 -2.40 9.44
C ASN A 74 -9.10 -1.40 9.22
N THR A 75 -9.34 -0.11 9.46
CA THR A 75 -8.35 0.95 9.20
C THR A 75 -7.11 0.91 10.11
N HIS A 76 -7.17 0.17 11.21
CA HIS A 76 -6.08 0.01 12.16
C HIS A 76 -5.21 -1.21 11.81
N ASN A 77 -5.82 -2.34 11.47
CA ASN A 77 -5.13 -3.61 11.21
C ASN A 77 -4.62 -3.75 9.77
N VAL A 78 -5.18 -3.02 8.80
CA VAL A 78 -4.81 -3.15 7.38
C VAL A 78 -3.32 -2.90 7.13
N CYS A 79 -2.69 -2.03 7.93
CA CYS A 79 -1.26 -1.74 7.79
C CYS A 79 -0.39 -2.94 8.21
N GLU A 80 -0.71 -3.55 9.35
CA GLU A 80 -0.02 -4.74 9.86
C GLU A 80 -0.23 -5.94 8.94
N ILE A 81 -1.47 -6.17 8.51
CA ILE A 81 -1.81 -7.25 7.56
C ILE A 81 -1.11 -7.02 6.22
N PHE A 82 -1.05 -5.78 5.72
CA PHE A 82 -0.36 -5.48 4.49
C PHE A 82 1.15 -5.76 4.58
N GLU A 83 1.80 -5.34 5.68
CA GLU A 83 3.21 -5.67 5.92
C GLU A 83 3.44 -7.19 5.92
N PHE A 84 2.55 -7.93 6.60
CA PHE A 84 2.58 -9.38 6.61
C PHE A 84 2.49 -9.98 5.20
N THR A 85 1.57 -9.49 4.36
CA THR A 85 1.42 -9.97 2.97
C THR A 85 2.67 -9.69 2.12
N LEU A 86 3.40 -8.63 2.41
CA LEU A 86 4.66 -8.32 1.74
C LEU A 86 5.78 -9.27 2.16
N LEU A 87 5.82 -9.66 3.44
CA LEU A 87 6.84 -10.56 3.96
C LEU A 87 6.67 -11.99 3.44
N TYR A 88 5.44 -12.50 3.42
CA TYR A 88 5.12 -13.88 3.00
C TYR A 88 4.65 -13.97 1.54
N SER A 89 4.69 -12.88 0.78
CA SER A 89 4.31 -12.83 -0.64
C SER A 89 2.89 -13.36 -0.94
N LEU A 90 1.92 -13.09 -0.06
CA LEU A 90 0.52 -13.50 -0.21
C LEU A 90 -0.21 -12.53 -1.15
N PHE A 91 -0.30 -12.89 -2.44
CA PHE A 91 -0.76 -11.97 -3.47
C PHE A 91 -2.25 -11.60 -3.36
N ASP A 92 -3.13 -12.57 -3.10
CA ASP A 92 -4.58 -12.34 -3.06
C ASP A 92 -4.96 -11.41 -1.90
N LEU A 93 -4.48 -11.73 -0.69
CA LEU A 93 -4.69 -10.89 0.50
C LEU A 93 -4.07 -9.49 0.32
N LYS A 94 -2.91 -9.38 -0.34
CA LYS A 94 -2.29 -8.09 -0.67
C LYS A 94 -3.20 -7.23 -1.55
N LEU A 95 -3.82 -7.81 -2.58
CA LEU A 95 -4.75 -7.09 -3.44
C LEU A 95 -5.98 -6.61 -2.65
N CYS A 96 -6.55 -7.47 -1.81
CA CYS A 96 -7.67 -7.11 -0.94
C CYS A 96 -7.32 -5.94 0.00
N CYS A 97 -6.14 -5.97 0.63
CA CYS A 97 -5.64 -4.86 1.44
C CYS A 97 -5.51 -3.56 0.63
N ILE A 98 -4.95 -3.61 -0.58
CA ILE A 98 -4.81 -2.43 -1.44
C ILE A 98 -6.17 -1.84 -1.80
N VAL A 99 -7.14 -2.67 -2.17
CA VAL A 99 -8.50 -2.23 -2.51
C VAL A 99 -9.16 -1.56 -1.31
N PHE A 100 -9.06 -2.18 -0.13
CA PHE A 100 -9.59 -1.63 1.11
C PHE A 100 -8.93 -0.29 1.48
N THR A 101 -7.61 -0.21 1.35
CA THR A 101 -6.85 1.03 1.60
C THR A 101 -7.26 2.14 0.65
N VAL A 102 -7.44 1.85 -0.64
CA VAL A 102 -7.88 2.86 -1.62
C VAL A 102 -9.26 3.41 -1.28
N GLN A 103 -10.18 2.56 -0.82
CA GLN A 103 -11.53 2.98 -0.41
C GLN A 103 -11.51 3.81 0.89
N ASN A 104 -10.66 3.45 1.85
CA ASN A 104 -10.60 4.06 3.19
C ASN A 104 -9.33 4.90 3.39
N ILE A 105 -8.82 5.50 2.32
CA ILE A 105 -7.50 6.13 2.33
C ILE A 105 -7.39 7.35 3.26
N GLN A 106 -8.47 8.15 3.39
CA GLN A 106 -8.45 9.34 4.25
C GLN A 106 -8.23 9.00 5.74
N PRO A 107 -9.04 8.11 6.37
CA PRO A 107 -8.79 7.71 7.75
C PRO A 107 -7.50 6.91 7.91
N MET A 108 -7.10 6.14 6.89
CA MET A 108 -5.88 5.35 6.91
C MET A 108 -4.61 6.21 6.91
N LEU A 109 -4.57 7.32 6.16
CA LEU A 109 -3.42 8.26 6.19
C LEU A 109 -3.25 8.98 7.54
N ALA A 110 -4.31 9.09 8.35
CA ALA A 110 -4.27 9.68 9.67
C ALA A 110 -4.02 8.66 10.80
N SER A 111 -4.00 7.36 10.48
CA SER A 111 -3.85 6.31 11.47
C SER A 111 -2.38 6.15 11.91
N GLN A 112 -2.19 5.72 13.16
CA GLN A 112 -0.85 5.39 13.68
C GLN A 112 -0.22 4.22 12.92
N GLY A 113 -1.03 3.29 12.41
CA GLY A 113 -0.56 2.16 11.61
C GLY A 113 0.20 2.61 10.36
N PHE A 114 -0.22 3.70 9.71
CA PHE A 114 0.54 4.25 8.58
C PHE A 114 1.93 4.73 9.00
N LEU A 115 2.01 5.44 10.13
CA LEU A 115 3.26 6.02 10.66
C LEU A 115 4.27 4.96 11.10
N GLN A 116 3.84 3.72 11.33
CA GLN A 116 4.72 2.61 11.72
C GLN A 116 5.11 1.70 10.54
N LEU A 117 4.54 1.92 9.35
CA LEU A 117 4.84 1.08 8.19
C LEU A 117 6.32 1.17 7.79
N PRO A 118 6.94 0.04 7.40
CA PRO A 118 8.31 0.03 6.92
C PRO A 118 8.45 0.71 5.55
N ALA A 119 9.64 1.21 5.29
CA ALA A 119 9.99 1.98 4.08
C ALA A 119 9.67 1.28 2.74
N ASN A 120 9.73 -0.05 2.71
CA ASN A 120 9.43 -0.86 1.52
C ASN A 120 7.93 -0.99 1.24
N ALA A 121 7.08 -0.87 2.28
CA ALA A 121 5.63 -1.03 2.19
C ALA A 121 4.95 0.25 1.69
N VAL A 122 5.41 1.41 2.16
CA VAL A 122 4.82 2.72 1.83
C VAL A 122 4.67 2.97 0.32
N PRO A 123 5.70 2.83 -0.53
CA PRO A 123 5.55 3.12 -1.96
C PRO A 123 4.61 2.13 -2.65
N GLN A 124 4.55 0.88 -2.20
CA GLN A 124 3.63 -0.12 -2.76
C GLN A 124 2.18 0.19 -2.39
N LEU A 125 1.93 0.63 -1.15
CA LEU A 125 0.61 1.01 -0.69
C LEU A 125 0.13 2.34 -1.30
N LEU A 126 1.03 3.32 -1.44
CA LEU A 126 0.69 4.65 -1.94
C LEU A 126 0.62 4.73 -3.47
N SER A 127 1.27 3.81 -4.21
CA SER A 127 1.30 3.88 -5.67
C SER A 127 -0.10 3.81 -6.32
N PRO A 128 -1.00 2.89 -5.90
CA PRO A 128 -2.40 2.87 -6.33
C PRO A 128 -3.21 4.10 -5.88
N CYS A 129 -2.88 4.66 -4.70
CA CYS A 129 -3.62 5.76 -4.09
C CYS A 129 -3.50 7.12 -4.83
N LYS A 130 -2.54 7.27 -5.75
CA LYS A 130 -2.25 8.51 -6.50
C LYS A 130 -3.44 9.08 -7.28
N PHE A 131 -4.45 8.25 -7.57
CA PHE A 131 -5.64 8.66 -8.33
C PHE A 131 -6.84 9.01 -7.46
N TYR A 132 -6.88 8.52 -6.23
CA TYR A 132 -8.04 8.62 -5.34
C TYR A 132 -7.91 9.74 -4.30
N VAL A 133 -6.68 10.19 -4.01
CA VAL A 133 -6.41 11.22 -3.00
C VAL A 133 -5.86 12.51 -3.60
N SER A 134 -6.19 13.63 -2.95
CA SER A 134 -5.59 14.91 -3.27
C SER A 134 -4.08 14.88 -3.05
N ALA A 135 -3.31 15.44 -3.99
CA ALA A 135 -1.85 15.42 -3.90
C ALA A 135 -1.32 16.13 -2.63
N ILE A 136 -2.08 17.08 -2.08
CA ILE A 136 -1.71 17.78 -0.84
C ILE A 136 -1.92 16.90 0.41
N THR A 137 -3.02 16.16 0.50
CA THR A 137 -3.23 15.23 1.63
C THR A 137 -2.17 14.15 1.63
N LEU A 138 -1.86 13.60 0.45
CA LEU A 138 -0.80 12.60 0.28
C LEU A 138 0.57 13.16 0.68
N PHE A 139 0.90 14.38 0.28
CA PHE A 139 2.14 15.06 0.67
C PHE A 139 2.24 15.24 2.19
N ARG A 140 1.16 15.70 2.84
CA ARG A 140 1.15 15.89 4.30
C ARG A 140 1.34 14.56 5.05
N ALA A 141 0.69 13.49 4.59
CA ALA A 141 0.85 12.18 5.19
C ALA A 141 2.27 11.63 5.02
N VAL A 142 2.84 11.70 3.81
CA VAL A 142 4.24 11.31 3.55
C VAL A 142 5.20 12.12 4.41
N ARG A 143 4.99 13.44 4.53
CA ARG A 143 5.79 14.28 5.41
C ARG A 143 5.72 13.82 6.87
N GLN A 144 4.52 13.54 7.39
CA GLN A 144 4.36 13.04 8.76
C GLN A 144 5.07 11.70 8.95
N TRP A 145 5.00 10.81 7.96
CA TRP A 145 5.69 9.52 7.98
C TRP A 145 7.22 9.67 7.99
N ILE A 146 7.78 10.57 7.16
CA ILE A 146 9.23 10.85 7.16
C ILE A 146 9.65 11.47 8.50
N MET A 147 8.86 12.40 9.05
CA MET A 147 9.16 13.01 10.35
C MET A 147 9.14 11.99 11.50
N ALA A 148 8.31 10.94 11.41
CA ALA A 148 8.27 9.85 12.37
C ALA A 148 9.50 8.92 12.28
N HIS A 149 10.18 8.90 11.12
CA HIS A 149 11.34 8.05 10.86
C HIS A 149 12.60 8.91 10.60
N GLN A 150 13.16 9.45 11.68
CA GLN A 150 14.29 10.40 11.61
C GLN A 150 15.61 9.79 11.10
N ASP A 151 15.73 8.47 11.03
CA ASP A 151 16.96 7.76 10.63
C ASP A 151 16.92 7.21 9.18
N LEU A 152 16.03 7.74 8.33
CA LEU A 152 15.90 7.25 6.95
C LEU A 152 17.09 7.66 6.08
N LYS A 153 17.49 6.75 5.19
CA LYS A 153 18.43 7.07 4.10
C LYS A 153 17.74 8.01 3.11
N ILE A 154 18.48 8.99 2.61
CA ILE A 154 18.03 10.00 1.62
C ILE A 154 17.38 9.33 0.38
N ASP A 155 17.87 8.16 -0.04
CA ASP A 155 17.32 7.41 -1.18
C ASP A 155 15.88 6.94 -0.93
N THR A 156 15.59 6.53 0.29
CA THR A 156 14.25 6.08 0.70
C THR A 156 13.27 7.25 0.73
N GLU A 157 13.71 8.40 1.24
CA GLU A 157 12.91 9.63 1.21
C GLU A 157 12.56 10.00 -0.24
N GLN A 158 13.53 9.99 -1.15
CA GLN A 158 13.29 10.27 -2.56
C GLN A 158 12.34 9.24 -3.22
N MET A 159 12.48 7.96 -2.88
CA MET A 159 11.59 6.90 -3.39
C MET A 159 10.14 7.14 -2.95
N VAL A 160 9.91 7.43 -1.68
CA VAL A 160 8.56 7.73 -1.17
C VAL A 160 8.03 9.04 -1.75
N MET A 161 8.89 10.06 -1.87
CA MET A 161 8.53 11.36 -2.47
C MET A 161 8.18 11.26 -3.96
N SER A 162 8.79 10.34 -4.70
CA SER A 162 8.42 10.05 -6.09
C SER A 162 6.97 9.54 -6.24
N CYS A 163 6.38 9.04 -5.15
CA CYS A 163 4.99 8.64 -5.15
C CYS A 163 4.03 9.84 -5.20
N VAL A 164 4.45 11.02 -4.73
CA VAL A 164 3.64 12.23 -4.71
C VAL A 164 3.80 13.02 -6.02
N ARG A 165 2.72 13.16 -6.79
CA ARG A 165 2.73 14.00 -8.00
C ARG A 165 2.64 15.49 -7.63
N LEU A 166 3.79 16.12 -7.37
CA LEU A 166 3.90 17.55 -7.05
C LEU A 166 3.22 18.47 -8.09
N SER A 167 3.24 18.09 -9.36
CA SER A 167 2.57 18.81 -10.46
C SER A 167 1.04 18.91 -10.33
N ARG A 168 0.41 18.16 -9.41
CA ARG A 168 -1.04 18.27 -9.12
C ARG A 168 -1.35 19.16 -7.91
N ILE A 169 -0.35 19.68 -7.21
CA ILE A 169 -0.55 20.55 -6.03
C ILE A 169 -0.68 22.01 -6.48
N ASN A 170 -1.61 22.77 -5.89
CA ASN A 170 -1.75 24.20 -6.20
C ASN A 170 -0.44 24.98 -5.92
N ARG A 171 -0.06 25.93 -6.79
CA ARG A 171 1.15 26.78 -6.65
C ARG A 171 1.27 27.39 -5.25
N HIS A 172 0.17 27.87 -4.67
CA HIS A 172 0.18 28.44 -3.32
C HIS A 172 0.65 27.43 -2.26
N ASN A 173 0.18 26.18 -2.34
CA ASN A 173 0.50 25.15 -1.37
C ASN A 173 1.89 24.54 -1.62
N LEU A 174 2.36 24.52 -2.87
CA LEU A 174 3.76 24.21 -3.20
C LEU A 174 4.73 25.21 -2.57
N LEU A 175 4.45 26.52 -2.72
CA LEU A 175 5.35 27.56 -2.22
C LEU A 175 5.28 27.75 -0.70
N LYS A 176 4.13 27.49 -0.08
CA LYS A 176 3.96 27.64 1.37
C LYS A 176 4.31 26.35 2.11
N GLU A 177 3.67 25.22 1.82
CA GLU A 177 3.86 24.00 2.61
C GLU A 177 5.06 23.16 2.15
N VAL A 178 5.23 22.97 0.84
CA VAL A 178 6.30 22.10 0.31
C VAL A 178 7.66 22.76 0.48
N ARG A 179 7.79 24.05 0.15
CA ARG A 179 9.06 24.79 0.33
C ARG A 179 9.46 24.94 1.80
N GLN A 180 8.50 25.21 2.71
CA GLN A 180 8.80 25.32 4.15
C GLN A 180 9.20 24.00 4.79
N SER A 181 8.77 22.87 4.21
CA SER A 181 9.09 21.55 4.75
C SER A 181 10.54 21.12 4.52
N GLY A 182 11.28 21.75 3.60
CA GLY A 182 12.69 21.42 3.30
C GLY A 182 12.95 20.05 2.67
N LEU A 183 11.92 19.19 2.56
CA LEU A 183 12.00 17.80 2.08
C LEU A 183 12.21 17.66 0.57
N VAL A 184 12.04 18.75 -0.19
CA VAL A 184 12.10 18.73 -1.66
C VAL A 184 13.07 19.81 -2.14
N ARG A 185 13.97 19.43 -3.05
CA ARG A 185 14.89 20.37 -3.69
C ARG A 185 14.11 21.43 -4.49
N ALA A 186 14.63 22.66 -4.47
CA ALA A 186 14.02 23.78 -5.19
C ALA A 186 13.83 23.48 -6.69
N ASP A 187 14.79 22.77 -7.31
CA ASP A 187 14.73 22.39 -8.74
C ASP A 187 13.53 21.50 -9.05
N THR A 188 13.23 20.52 -8.20
CA THR A 188 12.07 19.62 -8.39
C THR A 188 10.73 20.37 -8.24
N ILE A 189 10.71 21.43 -7.43
CA ILE A 189 9.54 22.31 -7.32
C ILE A 189 9.37 23.14 -8.59
N LEU A 190 10.48 23.67 -9.14
CA LEU A 190 10.48 24.43 -10.39
C LEU A 190 10.04 23.55 -11.58
N ASP A 191 10.57 22.33 -11.70
CA ASP A 191 10.14 21.35 -12.72
C ASP A 191 8.64 21.02 -12.62
N ALA A 192 8.10 20.95 -11.39
CA ALA A 192 6.69 20.70 -11.17
C ALA A 192 5.82 21.87 -11.64
N ILE A 193 6.27 23.11 -11.45
CA ILE A 193 5.61 24.34 -11.91
C ILE A 193 5.66 24.44 -13.43
N GLU A 194 6.82 24.16 -14.04
CA GLU A 194 6.97 24.15 -15.50
C GLU A 194 6.02 23.12 -16.15
N LYS A 195 5.89 21.92 -15.54
CA LYS A 195 4.92 20.90 -15.98
C LYS A 195 3.46 21.35 -15.84
N GLN A 196 3.13 22.21 -14.88
CA GLN A 196 1.79 22.79 -14.73
C GLN A 196 1.49 23.81 -15.82
N GLU A 197 2.43 24.72 -16.09
CA GLU A 197 2.26 25.72 -17.14
C GLU A 197 2.11 25.07 -18.51
N ASN A 198 2.93 24.07 -18.82
CA ASN A 198 2.82 23.28 -20.05
C ASN A 198 1.50 22.50 -20.18
N ARG A 199 0.88 22.08 -19.06
CA ARG A 199 -0.47 21.48 -19.09
C ARG A 199 -1.54 22.51 -19.43
N ASN A 200 -1.49 23.67 -18.78
CA ASN A 200 -2.44 24.75 -19.02
C ASN A 200 -2.37 25.25 -20.47
N SER A 201 -1.16 25.41 -21.03
CA SER A 201 -0.97 25.79 -22.44
C SER A 201 -1.54 24.76 -23.42
N LYS A 202 -1.42 23.46 -23.11
CA LYS A 202 -1.99 22.37 -23.93
C LYS A 202 -3.52 22.33 -23.85
N GLU A 203 -4.11 22.58 -22.67
CA GLU A 203 -5.56 22.65 -22.49
C GLU A 203 -6.19 23.86 -23.20
N SER A 204 -5.55 25.04 -23.12
CA SER A 204 -5.98 26.22 -23.87
C SER A 204 -5.92 26.01 -25.38
N ASN A 205 -4.85 25.35 -25.88
CA ASN A 205 -4.74 25.02 -27.30
C ASN A 205 -5.76 23.96 -27.76
N LYS A 206 -6.13 23.00 -26.91
CA LYS A 206 -7.18 22.02 -27.20
C LYS A 206 -8.56 22.67 -27.26
N HIS A 207 -8.88 23.58 -26.33
CA HIS A 207 -10.12 24.37 -26.38
C HIS A 207 -10.21 25.21 -27.65
N ARG A 208 -9.12 25.87 -28.05
CA ARG A 208 -9.06 26.71 -29.25
C ARG A 208 -9.22 25.89 -30.54
N ARG A 209 -8.63 24.68 -30.60
CA ARG A 209 -8.85 23.73 -31.71
C ARG A 209 -10.27 23.19 -31.76
N ASN A 210 -10.88 22.88 -30.61
CA ASN A 210 -12.25 22.38 -30.54
C ASN A 210 -13.26 23.46 -30.98
N PHE A 211 -13.03 24.72 -30.65
CA PHE A 211 -13.83 25.85 -31.15
C PHE A 211 -13.77 25.99 -32.67
N HIS A 212 -12.57 25.98 -33.27
CA HIS A 212 -12.43 26.02 -34.74
C HIS A 212 -13.02 24.79 -35.44
N THR A 213 -13.03 23.63 -34.79
CA THR A 213 -13.64 22.41 -35.36
C THR A 213 -15.17 22.53 -35.35
N LYS A 214 -15.77 23.06 -34.28
CA LYS A 214 -17.22 23.34 -34.20
C LYS A 214 -17.67 24.40 -35.22
N GLU A 215 -16.87 25.45 -35.45
CA GLU A 215 -17.15 26.46 -36.48
C GLU A 215 -17.10 25.92 -37.92
N ARG A 216 -16.22 24.94 -38.19
CA ARG A 216 -16.16 24.28 -39.50
C ARG A 216 -17.36 23.37 -39.75
N VAL A 217 -17.91 22.75 -38.71
CA VAL A 217 -19.12 21.91 -38.80
C VAL A 217 -20.38 22.77 -39.02
N THR A 218 -20.52 23.90 -38.31
CA THR A 218 -21.66 24.82 -38.48
C THR A 218 -21.67 25.57 -39.81
N ARG A 219 -20.50 25.77 -40.44
CA ARG A 219 -20.42 26.32 -41.80
C ARG A 219 -20.82 25.30 -42.87
N LYS A 220 -20.53 24.01 -42.69
CA LYS A 220 -20.92 22.95 -43.65
C LYS A 220 -22.43 22.69 -43.68
N THR A 221 -23.15 22.84 -42.56
CA THR A 221 -24.61 22.63 -42.52
C THR A 221 -25.43 23.77 -43.14
N ARG A 222 -24.84 24.96 -43.33
CA ARG A 222 -25.52 26.10 -43.98
C ARG A 222 -25.47 26.07 -45.52
N TYR A 223 -24.66 25.21 -46.13
CA TYR A 223 -24.53 25.08 -47.59
C TYR A 223 -25.31 23.87 -48.16
N CYS A 224 -26.11 23.17 -47.35
CA CYS A 224 -26.93 22.02 -47.77
C CYS A 224 -28.44 22.24 -47.59
N GLN A 225 -28.89 23.51 -47.49
CA GLN A 225 -30.29 23.92 -47.67
C GLN A 225 -30.39 24.80 -48.90
#